data_AF-A0A9W8LXD5-F1
#
_entry.id   AF-A0A9W8LXD5-F1
#
_cell.length_a   1.000
_cell.length_b   1.000
_cell.length_c   1.000
_cell.angle_alpha   90.00
_cell.angle_beta   90.00
_cell.angle_gamma   90.00
#
_symmetry.space_group_name_H-M   'P 1'
#
loop_
_entity.id
_entity.type
_entity.pdbx_description
1 polymer ?
#
loop_
_entity_poly.entity_id
_entity_poly.type
_entity_poly.pdbx_seq_one_letter_code
_entity_poly.pdbx_strand_id
1 'polypeptide(L)'
;MDFLKPVFESGRIDFNGQRCASQLATVLLVGAGAASLAMGFVTQRLELCFLTYALGVALTYMLVLPPWPFFRRHPVSWLARKSAPAPVTVPENEPRRTLVEDISDDSS
;
A
#
# COMPACT_ATOMS: atom_id res chain seq x y z
N MET A 1 26.11 -4.06 8.52
CA MET A 1 24.97 -4.31 7.58
C MET A 1 23.92 -3.21 7.76
N ASP A 2 24.36 -1.96 7.88
CA ASP A 2 23.56 -0.90 8.52
C ASP A 2 22.95 0.10 7.52
N PHE A 3 23.33 0.00 6.24
CA PHE A 3 22.77 0.79 5.15
C PHE A 3 21.31 0.39 4.80
N LEU A 4 20.93 -0.85 5.06
CA LEU A 4 19.60 -1.38 4.71
C LEU A 4 18.55 -1.14 5.80
N LYS A 5 18.96 -0.91 7.05
CA LYS A 5 18.04 -0.60 8.16
C LYS A 5 17.10 0.57 7.85
N PRO A 6 17.57 1.75 7.36
CA PRO A 6 16.66 2.85 7.03
C PRO A 6 15.74 2.58 5.82
N VAL A 7 16.04 1.59 4.98
CA VAL A 7 15.16 1.17 3.87
C VAL A 7 13.95 0.40 4.39
N PHE A 8 14.18 -0.56 5.28
CA PHE A 8 13.12 -1.42 5.84
C PHE A 8 12.34 -0.75 6.98
N GLU A 9 13.01 0.05 7.82
CA GLU A 9 12.40 0.72 8.97
C GLU A 9 11.51 1.91 8.56
N SER A 10 11.76 2.45 7.36
CA SER A 10 10.90 3.46 6.73
C SER A 10 9.71 2.86 5.97
N GLY A 11 9.40 1.58 6.17
CA GLY A 11 8.29 0.85 5.54
C GLY A 11 6.88 1.40 5.83
N ARG A 12 6.75 2.53 6.52
CA ARG A 12 5.52 3.34 6.55
C ARG A 12 5.35 4.04 5.21
N ILE A 13 4.81 3.26 4.28
CA ILE A 13 4.44 3.64 2.94
C ILE A 13 3.55 4.90 2.94
N ASP A 14 3.97 5.93 2.21
CA ASP A 14 3.17 7.11 1.88
C ASP A 14 2.37 6.84 0.60
N PHE A 15 1.07 7.15 0.62
CA PHE A 15 0.18 6.98 -0.54
C PHE A 15 0.61 7.83 -1.74
N ASN A 16 1.10 9.05 -1.51
CA ASN A 16 1.58 9.91 -2.58
C ASN A 16 2.89 9.37 -3.18
N GLY A 17 3.80 8.93 -2.32
CA GLY A 17 5.04 8.26 -2.74
C GLY A 17 4.77 7.04 -3.63
N GLN A 18 3.82 6.20 -3.25
CA GLN A 18 3.41 5.04 -4.07
C GLN A 18 2.85 5.46 -5.43
N ARG A 19 1.97 6.45 -5.49
CA ARG A 19 1.39 6.90 -6.77
C ARG A 19 2.47 7.43 -7.70
N CYS A 20 3.39 8.25 -7.20
CA CYS A 20 4.51 8.74 -7.99
C CYS A 20 5.43 7.60 -8.45
N ALA A 21 5.73 6.64 -7.57
CA ALA A 21 6.55 5.48 -7.91
C ALA A 21 5.89 4.64 -9.03
N SER A 22 4.59 4.38 -8.91
CA SER A 22 3.82 3.65 -9.93
C SER A 22 3.79 4.40 -11.26
N GLN A 23 3.52 5.70 -11.27
CA GLN A 23 3.53 6.51 -12.49
C GLN A 23 4.91 6.54 -13.15
N LEU A 24 5.98 6.72 -12.36
CA LEU A 24 7.35 6.72 -12.86
C LEU A 24 7.71 5.36 -13.46
N ALA A 25 7.37 4.26 -12.78
CA ALA A 25 7.58 2.91 -13.29
C ALA A 25 6.86 2.70 -14.63
N THR A 26 5.60 3.11 -14.73
CA THR A 26 4.85 3.01 -15.99
C THR A 26 5.50 3.79 -17.11
N VAL A 27 5.86 5.06 -16.89
CA VAL A 27 6.50 5.89 -17.94
C VAL A 27 7.84 5.30 -18.37
N LEU A 28 8.66 4.85 -17.42
CA LEU A 28 9.97 4.27 -17.71
C LEU A 28 9.86 2.94 -18.46
N LEU A 29 8.98 2.02 -18.04
CA LEU A 29 8.79 0.73 -18.72
C LEU A 29 8.21 0.91 -20.13
N VAL A 30 7.22 1.79 -20.29
CA VAL A 30 6.64 2.08 -21.60
C VAL A 30 7.67 2.72 -22.53
N GLY A 31 8.45 3.68 -22.03
CA GLY A 31 9.54 4.29 -22.78
C GLY A 31 10.63 3.29 -23.17
N ALA A 32 11.04 2.43 -22.23
CA ALA A 32 12.01 1.37 -22.49
C ALA A 32 11.49 0.36 -23.52
N GLY A 33 10.22 -0.03 -23.44
CA GLY A 33 9.58 -0.93 -24.41
C GLY A 33 9.51 -0.34 -25.80
N ALA A 34 9.13 0.94 -25.93
CA ALA A 34 9.12 1.63 -27.22
C ALA A 34 10.53 1.74 -27.81
N ALA A 35 11.53 2.09 -27.00
CA ALA A 35 12.92 2.19 -27.43
C ALA A 35 13.50 0.83 -27.84
N SER A 36 13.24 -0.23 -27.07
CA SER A 36 13.71 -1.58 -27.39
C SER A 36 13.08 -2.12 -28.66
N LEU A 37 11.77 -1.86 -28.86
CA LEU A 37 11.08 -2.23 -30.10
C LEU A 37 11.65 -1.49 -31.30
N ALA A 38 11.88 -0.17 -31.19
CA ALA A 38 12.49 0.61 -32.27
C ALA A 38 13.89 0.08 -32.61
N MET A 39 14.73 -0.19 -31.60
CA MET A 39 16.08 -0.70 -31.79
C MET A 39 16.08 -2.11 -32.40
N GLY A 40 15.21 -3.00 -31.91
CA GLY A 40 15.01 -4.35 -32.44
C GLY A 40 14.50 -4.34 -33.88
N PHE A 41 13.61 -3.40 -34.21
CA PHE A 41 13.07 -3.23 -35.56
C PHE A 41 14.15 -2.74 -36.54
N VAL A 42 14.95 -1.73 -36.17
CA VAL A 42 16.04 -1.24 -37.04
C VAL A 42 17.10 -2.32 -37.27
N THR A 43 17.44 -3.07 -36.23
CA THR A 43 18.47 -4.12 -36.31
C THR A 43 17.95 -5.45 -36.85
N GLN A 44 16.63 -5.59 -37.03
CA GLN A 44 15.93 -6.84 -37.43
C GLN A 44 16.32 -8.05 -36.57
N ARG A 45 16.70 -7.83 -35.30
CA ARG A 45 17.14 -8.87 -34.35
C ARG A 45 16.30 -8.81 -33.08
N LEU A 46 15.50 -9.86 -32.85
CA LEU A 46 14.69 -10.00 -31.64
C LEU A 46 15.53 -10.12 -30.37
N GLU A 47 16.73 -10.73 -30.45
CA GLU A 47 17.64 -10.85 -29.30
C GLU A 47 18.04 -9.48 -28.73
N LEU A 48 18.39 -8.53 -29.60
CA LEU A 48 18.75 -7.17 -29.19
C LEU A 48 17.55 -6.40 -28.62
N CYS A 49 16.34 -6.67 -29.11
CA CYS A 49 15.11 -6.12 -28.54
C CYS A 49 14.97 -6.54 -27.07
N PHE A 50 15.05 -7.84 -26.78
CA PHE A 50 14.92 -8.33 -25.41
C PHE A 50 16.07 -7.89 -24.50
N LEU A 51 17.31 -7.86 -25.00
CA LEU A 51 18.47 -7.43 -24.22
C LEU A 51 18.37 -5.95 -23.82
N THR A 52 18.02 -5.08 -24.78
CA THR A 52 17.84 -3.65 -24.51
C THR A 52 16.64 -3.39 -23.59
N TYR A 53 15.54 -4.12 -23.77
CA TYR A 53 14.39 -4.03 -22.87
C TYR A 53 14.74 -4.47 -21.45
N ALA A 54 15.43 -5.61 -21.29
CA ALA A 54 15.86 -6.12 -19.99
C ALA A 54 16.78 -5.12 -19.26
N LEU A 55 17.68 -4.46 -20.00
CA LEU A 55 18.52 -3.40 -19.46
C LEU A 55 17.68 -2.19 -19.00
N GLY A 56 16.68 -1.80 -19.78
CA GLY A 56 15.73 -0.73 -19.40
C GLY A 56 14.89 -1.06 -18.16
N VAL A 57 14.45 -2.31 -18.03
CA VAL A 57 13.74 -2.80 -16.84
C VAL A 57 14.65 -2.78 -15.62
N ALA A 58 15.89 -3.26 -15.75
CA ALA A 58 16.87 -3.23 -14.65
C ALA A 58 17.16 -1.80 -14.17
N LEU A 59 17.32 -0.85 -15.10
CA LEU A 59 17.46 0.57 -14.77
C LEU A 59 16.21 1.13 -14.07
N THR A 60 15.02 0.75 -14.54
CA THR A 60 13.77 1.19 -13.92
C THR A 60 13.66 0.68 -12.49
N TYR A 61 14.00 -0.59 -12.23
CA TYR A 61 14.04 -1.12 -10.88
C TYR A 61 15.05 -0.39 -10.00
N MET A 62 16.24 -0.09 -10.53
CA MET A 62 17.25 0.67 -9.82
C MET A 62 16.81 2.10 -9.48
N LEU A 63 15.90 2.69 -10.26
CA LEU A 63 15.35 4.03 -10.02
C LEU A 63 14.07 4.03 -9.17
N VAL A 64 13.23 2.99 -9.22
CA VAL A 64 11.93 2.97 -8.54
C VAL A 64 11.99 2.26 -7.19
N LEU A 65 12.81 1.21 -7.05
CA LEU A 65 12.88 0.41 -5.83
C LEU A 65 13.57 1.09 -4.64
N PRO A 66 14.65 1.88 -4.82
CA PRO A 66 15.25 2.54 -3.67
C PRO A 66 14.21 3.50 -3.09
N PRO A 67 14.06 3.55 -1.77
CA PRO A 67 13.10 4.45 -1.15
C PRO A 67 13.70 5.86 -1.08
N TRP A 68 13.72 6.55 -2.23
CA TRP A 68 14.29 7.90 -2.35
C TRP A 68 13.56 8.88 -1.43
N PRO A 69 14.27 9.88 -0.87
CA PRO A 69 13.68 10.89 0.02
C PRO A 69 12.56 11.70 -0.66
N PHE A 70 12.51 11.73 -1.99
CA PHE A 70 11.42 12.33 -2.76
C PHE A 70 10.08 11.61 -2.53
N PHE A 71 10.07 10.28 -2.39
CA PHE A 71 8.86 9.47 -2.19
C PHE A 71 8.34 9.47 -0.75
N ARG A 72 8.99 10.18 0.19
CA ARG A 72 8.66 10.15 1.63
C ARG A 72 8.26 11.51 2.21
N ARG A 73 7.82 12.45 1.36
CA ARG A 73 7.56 13.83 1.79
C ARG A 73 6.27 14.01 2.58
N HIS A 74 5.31 13.08 2.52
CA HIS A 74 4.03 13.22 3.21
C HIS A 74 3.80 12.07 4.21
N PRO A 75 4.27 12.19 5.46
CA PRO A 75 4.00 11.18 6.48
C PRO A 75 2.50 11.11 6.77
N VAL A 76 1.90 9.94 6.56
CA VAL A 76 0.48 9.69 6.87
C VAL A 76 0.27 9.72 8.39
N SER A 77 -0.44 10.72 8.87
CA SER A 77 -0.90 10.83 10.26
C SER A 77 -2.11 9.92 10.47
N TRP A 78 -1.90 8.74 11.04
CA TRP A 78 -3.01 7.86 11.43
C TRP A 78 -3.71 8.46 12.64
N LEU A 79 -5.03 8.66 12.58
CA LEU A 79 -5.79 8.98 13.78
C LEU A 79 -5.68 7.81 14.76
N ALA A 80 -5.53 8.13 16.04
CA ALA A 80 -5.62 7.13 17.10
C ALA A 80 -6.94 6.37 16.95
N ARG A 81 -6.86 5.03 17.00
CA ARG A 81 -8.03 4.14 16.99
C ARG A 81 -8.99 4.68 18.04
N LYS A 82 -10.21 5.08 17.65
CA LYS A 82 -11.26 5.46 18.61
C LYS A 82 -11.24 4.38 19.69
N SER A 83 -10.92 4.75 20.92
CA SER A 83 -11.10 3.85 22.05
C SER A 83 -12.53 3.35 21.95
N ALA A 84 -12.73 2.04 22.04
CA ALA A 84 -14.06 1.47 22.15
C ALA A 84 -14.85 2.36 23.14
N PRO A 85 -16.11 2.71 22.83
CA PRO A 85 -16.91 3.52 23.74
C PRO A 85 -16.74 2.91 25.14
N ALA A 86 -16.45 3.78 26.12
CA ALA A 86 -16.25 3.40 27.51
C ALA A 86 -17.26 2.30 27.87
N PRO A 87 -16.86 1.23 28.60
CA PRO A 87 -17.77 0.15 28.94
C PRO A 87 -19.05 0.80 29.41
N VAL A 88 -20.13 0.57 28.66
CA VAL A 88 -21.46 1.04 29.06
C VAL A 88 -21.62 0.43 30.44
N THR A 89 -21.46 1.25 31.48
CA THR A 89 -21.83 0.89 32.83
C THR A 89 -23.34 0.82 32.77
N VAL A 90 -23.84 -0.33 32.29
CA VAL A 90 -25.21 -0.75 32.57
C VAL A 90 -25.27 -0.69 34.08
N PRO A 91 -26.06 0.23 34.68
CA PRO A 91 -26.20 0.25 36.11
C PRO A 91 -26.68 -1.15 36.52
N GLU A 92 -25.86 -1.86 37.30
CA GLU A 92 -26.13 -3.21 37.79
C GLU A 92 -27.35 -3.27 38.74
N ASN A 93 -28.12 -2.19 38.84
CA ASN A 93 -29.27 -2.07 39.73
C ASN A 93 -30.62 -2.00 38.99
N GLU A 94 -30.67 -2.41 37.73
CA GLU A 94 -31.96 -2.83 37.15
C GLU A 94 -32.10 -4.33 37.48
N PRO A 95 -33.02 -4.74 38.38
CA PRO A 95 -33.27 -6.16 38.59
C PRO A 95 -33.56 -6.73 37.22
N ARG A 96 -32.76 -7.72 36.79
CA ARG A 96 -32.86 -8.36 35.48
C ARG A 96 -34.30 -8.84 35.32
N ARG A 97 -35.17 -7.98 34.78
CA ARG A 97 -36.55 -8.28 34.45
C ARG A 97 -36.44 -9.37 33.41
N THR A 98 -36.55 -10.61 33.88
CA THR A 98 -36.71 -11.73 33.00
C THR A 98 -38.03 -11.46 32.30
N LEU A 99 -37.98 -11.27 30.97
CA LEU A 99 -39.16 -11.19 30.09
C LEU A 99 -40.17 -12.34 30.32
N VAL A 100 -39.80 -13.34 31.11
CA VAL A 100 -40.60 -14.47 31.57
C VAL A 100 -41.65 -14.07 32.63
N GLU A 101 -41.39 -13.05 33.46
CA GLU A 101 -42.37 -12.60 34.48
C GLU A 101 -43.54 -11.85 33.83
N ASP A 102 -43.27 -10.95 32.87
CA ASP A 102 -44.33 -10.23 32.14
C ASP A 102 -45.21 -11.16 31.27
N ILE A 103 -44.73 -12.35 30.90
CA ILE A 103 -45.50 -13.33 30.10
C ILE A 103 -46.43 -14.17 30.97
N SER A 104 -46.13 -14.34 32.26
CA SER A 104 -46.87 -15.24 33.14
C SER A 104 -48.19 -14.63 33.65
N ASP A 105 -48.30 -13.30 33.67
CA ASP A 105 -49.48 -12.58 34.16
C ASP A 105 -50.59 -12.36 33.10
N ASP A 106 -50.33 -12.64 31.81
CA ASP A 106 -51.32 -12.46 30.72
C ASP A 106 -52.15 -13.73 30.43
N SER A 107 -51.85 -14.86 31.10
CA SER A 107 -52.49 -16.17 30.85
C SER A 107 -53.37 -16.71 32.00
N SER A 108 -53.81 -15.86 32.95
CA SER A 108 -54.79 -16.23 34.00
C SER A 108 -56.10 -15.47 33.90
#